data_AF-A0A8T5J736-F1
#
_entry.id   AF-A0A8T5J736-F1
#
_cell.length_a   1.000
_cell.length_b   1.000
_cell.length_c   1.000
_cell.angle_alpha   90.00
_cell.angle_beta   90.00
_cell.angle_gamma   90.00
#
_symmetry.space_group_name_H-M   'P 1'
#
loop_
_entity.id
_entity.type
_entity.pdbx_description
1 polymer ?
#
loop_
_entity_poly.entity_id
_entity_poly.type
_entity_poly.pdbx_seq_one_letter_code
_entity_poly.pdbx_strand_id
1 'polypeptide(L)'
;MQAFRVSGTAPFGSQRQKFNLDLVASSAADAEHRCYSIIGSRHKANRRAITIESVSEIDPRTSSEPRILDAFRDQIAAAGGKIAPVEEEE
;
A
#
# COMPACT_ATOMS: atom_id res chain seq x y z
N MET A 1 15.11 -0.04 -0.51
CA MET A 1 13.66 -0.32 -0.55
C MET A 1 12.97 0.82 0.16
N GLN A 2 11.81 1.24 -0.33
CA GLN A 2 11.01 2.34 0.19
C GLN A 2 9.58 1.83 0.46
N ALA A 3 8.84 2.55 1.30
CA ALA A 3 7.43 2.29 1.55
C ALA A 3 6.59 3.07 0.55
N PHE A 4 5.65 2.40 -0.10
CA PHE A 4 4.72 3.00 -1.06
C PHE A 4 3.29 2.74 -0.63
N ARG A 5 2.43 3.74 -0.79
CA ARG A 5 0.97 3.59 -0.74
C ARG A 5 0.43 3.61 -2.17
N VAL A 6 -0.30 2.57 -2.52
CA VAL A 6 -0.99 2.46 -3.80
C VAL A 6 -2.49 2.58 -3.53
N SER A 7 -3.12 3.58 -4.11
CA SER A 7 -4.57 3.75 -4.08
C SER A 7 -5.18 3.41 -5.44
N GLY A 8 -6.40 2.90 -5.43
CA GLY A 8 -7.10 2.59 -6.66
C GLY A 8 -8.47 1.99 -6.44
N THR A 9 -9.08 1.53 -7.51
CA THR A 9 -10.34 0.79 -7.49
C THR A 9 -10.15 -0.62 -8.02
N ALA A 10 -10.70 -1.62 -7.32
CA ALA A 10 -10.68 -3.01 -7.75
C ALA A 10 -12.06 -3.68 -7.59
N PRO A 11 -12.38 -4.71 -8.38
CA PRO A 11 -13.60 -5.50 -8.18
C PRO A 11 -13.40 -6.46 -7.00
N PHE A 12 -14.10 -6.19 -5.90
CA PHE A 12 -14.18 -7.13 -4.76
C PHE A 12 -15.56 -7.77 -4.76
N GLY A 13 -15.65 -8.96 -5.36
CA GLY A 13 -16.92 -9.64 -5.56
C GLY A 13 -17.76 -8.97 -6.65
N SER A 14 -18.99 -8.55 -6.30
CA SER A 14 -19.95 -7.97 -7.26
C SER A 14 -19.80 -6.46 -7.45
N GLN A 15 -19.02 -5.76 -6.61
CA GLN A 15 -18.89 -4.31 -6.65
C GLN A 15 -17.44 -3.87 -6.86
N ARG A 16 -17.27 -2.70 -7.48
CA ARG A 16 -15.98 -2.01 -7.54
C ARG A 16 -15.85 -1.14 -6.29
N GLN A 17 -14.77 -1.33 -5.54
CA GLN A 17 -14.50 -0.58 -4.32
C GLN A 17 -13.11 0.03 -4.36
N LYS A 18 -12.95 1.16 -3.68
CA LYS A 18 -11.64 1.79 -3.50
C LYS A 18 -10.81 0.95 -2.53
N PHE A 19 -9.50 0.89 -2.78
CA PHE A 19 -8.54 0.26 -1.89
C PHE A 19 -7.34 1.19 -1.69
N ASN A 20 -6.73 1.06 -0.52
CA ASN A 20 -5.41 1.61 -0.20
C ASN A 20 -4.55 0.43 0.24
N LEU A 21 -3.40 0.25 -0.43
CA LEU A 21 -2.47 -0.82 -0.13
C LEU A 21 -1.09 -0.23 0.10
N ASP A 22 -0.58 -0.41 1.32
CA ASP A 22 0.79 -0.04 1.64
C ASP A 22 1.71 -1.25 1.42
N LEU A 23 2.82 -1.05 0.72
CA LEU A 23 3.77 -2.11 0.39
C LEU A 23 5.21 -1.62 0.32
N VAL A 24 6.14 -2.56 0.51
CA VAL A 24 7.57 -2.31 0.35
C VAL A 24 8.00 -2.64 -1.09
N ALA A 25 8.64 -1.68 -1.76
CA ALA A 25 9.13 -1.84 -3.13
C ALA A 25 10.45 -1.11 -3.35
N SER A 26 11.08 -1.38 -4.49
CA SER A 26 12.32 -0.70 -4.89
C SER A 26 12.08 0.56 -5.74
N SER A 27 10.91 0.65 -6.39
CA SER A 27 10.48 1.79 -7.21
C SER A 27 8.96 1.80 -7.34
N ALA A 28 8.39 2.90 -7.85
CA ALA A 28 6.95 3.01 -8.11
C ALA A 28 6.44 1.94 -9.09
N ALA A 29 7.21 1.59 -10.13
CA ALA A 29 6.82 0.53 -11.07
C ALA A 29 6.82 -0.86 -10.43
N ASP A 30 7.78 -1.15 -9.53
CA ASP A 30 7.78 -2.39 -8.74
C ASP A 30 6.59 -2.41 -7.76
N ALA A 31 6.27 -1.27 -7.16
CA ALA A 31 5.10 -1.13 -6.28
C ALA A 31 3.79 -1.46 -6.99
N GLU A 32 3.59 -0.91 -8.20
CA GLU A 32 2.44 -1.19 -9.06
C GLU A 32 2.35 -2.69 -9.41
N HIS A 33 3.45 -3.29 -9.86
CA HIS A 33 3.46 -4.70 -10.22
C HIS A 33 3.15 -5.63 -9.03
N ARG A 34 3.65 -5.28 -7.84
CA ARG A 34 3.32 -5.97 -6.59
C ARG A 34 1.86 -5.79 -6.21
N CYS A 35 1.30 -4.58 -6.35
CA CYS A 35 -0.10 -4.30 -6.10
C CYS A 35 -1.00 -5.21 -6.95
N TYR A 36 -0.77 -5.27 -8.27
CA TYR A 36 -1.49 -6.17 -9.15
C TYR A 36 -1.41 -7.64 -8.74
N SER A 37 -0.22 -8.09 -8.31
CA SER A 37 0.00 -9.47 -7.90
C SER A 37 -0.71 -9.82 -6.59
N ILE A 38 -0.69 -8.90 -5.61
CA ILE A 38 -1.36 -9.07 -4.32
C ILE A 38 -2.88 -9.08 -4.51
N ILE A 39 -3.43 -8.08 -5.21
CA ILE A 39 -4.87 -7.98 -5.42
C ILE A 39 -5.37 -9.16 -6.28
N GLY A 40 -4.62 -9.52 -7.33
CA GLY A 40 -4.98 -10.63 -8.19
C GLY A 40 -4.98 -11.99 -7.48
N SER A 41 -3.97 -12.28 -6.66
CA SER A 41 -3.90 -13.56 -5.93
C SER A 41 -4.90 -13.65 -4.78
N ARG A 42 -5.04 -12.57 -3.98
CA ARG A 42 -5.89 -12.56 -2.78
C ARG A 42 -7.38 -12.43 -3.12
N HIS A 43 -7.72 -11.68 -4.17
CA HIS A 43 -9.12 -11.35 -4.51
C HIS A 43 -9.57 -11.89 -5.88
N LYS A 44 -8.74 -12.71 -6.55
CA LYS A 44 -9.00 -13.25 -7.89
C LYS A 44 -9.36 -12.19 -8.93
N ALA A 45 -8.78 -10.99 -8.79
CA ALA A 45 -9.02 -9.88 -9.70
C ALA A 45 -8.04 -9.93 -10.90
N ASN A 46 -8.57 -9.86 -12.12
CA ASN A 46 -7.73 -9.72 -13.31
C ASN A 46 -7.05 -8.34 -13.33
N ARG A 47 -5.78 -8.28 -13.76
CA ARG A 47 -5.01 -7.02 -13.86
C ARG A 47 -5.77 -5.91 -14.58
N ARG A 48 -6.43 -6.25 -15.69
CA ARG A 48 -7.23 -5.33 -16.51
C ARG A 48 -8.46 -4.75 -15.80
N ALA A 49 -8.91 -5.38 -14.72
CA ALA A 49 -10.09 -4.92 -13.97
C ALA A 49 -9.71 -4.00 -12.80
N ILE A 50 -8.43 -3.93 -12.45
CA ILE A 50 -7.89 -3.08 -11.38
C ILE A 50 -7.47 -1.75 -11.99
N THR A 51 -7.92 -0.65 -11.39
CA THR A 51 -7.56 0.72 -11.79
C THR A 51 -6.72 1.30 -10.66
N ILE A 52 -5.45 1.61 -10.93
CA ILE A 52 -4.59 2.30 -9.97
C ILE A 52 -4.75 3.80 -10.21
N GLU A 53 -5.05 4.55 -9.15
CA GLU A 53 -5.27 6.00 -9.17
C GLU A 53 -3.99 6.75 -8.80
N SER A 54 -3.26 6.26 -7.79
CA SER A 54 -2.01 6.88 -7.36
C SER A 54 -1.02 5.86 -6.79
N VAL A 55 0.27 6.17 -6.94
CA VAL A 55 1.38 5.46 -6.31
C VAL A 55 2.29 6.51 -5.70
N SER A 56 2.31 6.61 -4.37
CA SER A 56 3.08 7.61 -3.64
C SER A 56 4.04 6.94 -2.66
N GLU A 57 5.28 7.44 -2.60
CA GLU A 57 6.20 7.10 -1.51
C GLU A 57 5.67 7.70 -0.20
N ILE A 58 5.71 6.91 0.87
CA ILE A 58 5.23 7.31 2.20
C ILE A 58 6.32 7.12 3.25
N ASP A 59 6.21 7.85 4.36
CA ASP A 59 7.02 7.55 5.54
C ASP A 59 6.53 6.21 6.16
N PRO A 60 7.40 5.20 6.31
CA PRO A 60 7.04 3.91 6.91
C PRO A 60 6.42 4.03 8.32
N ARG A 61 6.65 5.15 9.03
CA ARG A 61 6.09 5.42 10.36
C ARG A 61 4.60 5.69 10.36
N THR A 62 4.03 6.12 9.23
CA THR A 62 2.60 6.46 9.04
C THR A 62 1.77 5.28 8.54
N SER A 63 2.40 4.15 8.21
CA SER A 63 1.70 2.96 7.73
C SER A 63 1.22 2.10 8.90
N SER A 64 0.03 1.51 8.73
CA SER A 64 -0.52 0.50 9.65
C SER A 64 -0.17 -0.93 9.23
N GLU A 65 0.40 -1.13 8.03
CA GLU A 65 0.64 -2.47 7.47
C GLU A 65 1.79 -3.17 8.20
N PRO A 66 1.57 -4.38 8.78
CA PRO A 66 2.60 -5.10 9.53
C PRO A 66 3.88 -5.37 8.74
N ARG A 67 3.76 -5.61 7.42
CA ARG A 67 4.91 -5.86 6.54
C ARG A 67 5.84 -4.67 6.40
N ILE A 68 5.30 -3.45 6.41
CA ILE A 68 6.12 -2.22 6.36
C ILE A 68 6.77 -2.00 7.71
N LEU A 69 6.00 -2.14 8.78
CA LEU A 69 6.50 -1.95 10.14
C LEU A 69 7.64 -2.92 10.49
N ASP A 70 7.56 -4.15 10.00
CA ASP A 70 8.63 -5.15 10.14
C ASP A 70 9.85 -4.80 9.29
N ALA A 71 9.66 -4.52 8.00
CA ALA A 71 10.76 -4.19 7.08
C ALA A 71 11.54 -2.93 7.46
N PHE A 72 10.90 -1.95 8.09
CA PHE A 72 11.48 -0.67 8.48
C PHE A 72 11.64 -0.50 9.98
N ARG A 73 11.58 -1.59 10.76
CA ARG A 73 11.59 -1.56 12.23
C ARG A 73 12.73 -0.70 12.82
N ASP A 74 13.95 -0.90 12.33
CA ASP A 74 15.12 -0.17 12.83
C ASP A 74 15.08 1.31 12.46
N GLN A 75 14.58 1.63 11.26
CA GLN A 75 14.44 3.02 10.80
C GLN A 75 13.36 3.76 11.60
N ILE A 76 12.23 3.09 11.87
CA ILE A 76 11.14 3.63 12.70
C ILE A 76 11.66 3.88 14.12
N ALA A 77 12.43 2.95 14.69
CA ALA A 77 13.02 3.10 16.01
C ALA A 77 14.01 4.29 16.07
N ALA A 78 14.90 4.40 15.09
CA ALA A 78 15.87 5.50 14.99
C ALA A 78 15.21 6.87 14.79
N ALA A 79 14.10 6.93 14.06
CA ALA A 79 13.38 8.16 13.78
C ALA A 79 12.46 8.61 14.94
N GLY A 80 12.27 7.80 15.98
CA GLY A 80 11.50 8.16 17.18
C GLY A 80 10.10 7.53 17.28
N GLY A 81 9.86 6.37 16.68
CA GLY A 81 8.64 5.56 16.87
C GLY A 81 7.54 5.76 15.83
N LYS A 82 6.41 5.06 15.95
CA LYS A 82 5.31 5.16 14.98
C LYS A 82 4.58 6.51 15.09
N ILE A 83 4.11 7.03 13.97
CA ILE A 83 3.26 8.22 13.91
C ILE A 83 1.85 7.74 13.57
N ALA A 84 0.85 8.12 14.37
CA ALA A 84 -0.53 7.81 14.03
C ALA A 84 -0.87 8.48 12.69
N PRO A 85 -1.54 7.79 11.74
CA PRO A 85 -2.04 8.46 10.56
C PRO A 85 -3.00 9.56 11.02
N VAL A 86 -2.78 10.79 10.53
CA VAL A 86 -3.73 11.89 10.76
C VAL A 86 -5.04 11.47 10.10
N GLU A 87 -6.05 11.17 10.92
CA GLU A 87 -7.43 11.05 10.44
C GLU A 87 -7.84 12.45 9.97
N GLU A 88 -7.86 12.67 8.66
CA GLU A 88 -8.70 13.73 8.11
C GLU A 88 -10.15 13.26 8.30
N GLU A 89 -10.77 13.73 9.38
CA GLU A 89 -12.21 13.64 9.64
C GLU A 89 -12.96 14.36 8.48
N GLU A 90 -13.89 13.65 7.83
CA GLU A 90 -14.96 14.25 7.01
C GLU A 90 -16.31 13.74 7.50
#